data_AF-A0A822HFQ7-F1
#
_entry.id   AF-A0A822HFQ7-F1
#
_cell.length_a   1.000
_cell.length_b   1.000
_cell.length_c   1.000
_cell.angle_alpha   90.00
_cell.angle_beta   90.00
_cell.angle_gamma   90.00
#
_symmetry.space_group_name_H-M   'P 1'
#
loop_
_entity.id
_entity.type
_entity.pdbx_description
1 polymer ?
#
loop_
_entity_poly.entity_id
_entity_poly.type
_entity_poly.pdbx_seq_one_letter_code
_entity_poly.pdbx_strand_id
1 'polypeptide(L)'
;HKNLSQLTTLRIGHDNTGLMPRWNIDHVLVRNQLTNNVYRFPCGQWLGKGIDDDSLERLLFIDSIYSCEMNDNNTNGLFDSGSPSQLMTTSFISGGS
;
A
#
# COMPACT_ATOMS: atom_id res chain seq x y z
N HIS A 1 -20.37 3.72 14.21
CA HIS A 1 -18.94 3.41 13.96
C HIS A 1 -18.82 1.94 13.63
N LYS A 2 -18.49 1.57 12.38
CA LYS A 2 -18.12 0.20 12.03
C LYS A 2 -16.71 -0.04 12.59
N ASN A 3 -16.60 -0.81 13.67
CA ASN A 3 -15.33 -1.40 14.03
C ASN A 3 -14.99 -2.39 12.91
N LEU A 4 -14.08 -1.99 12.02
CA LEU A 4 -13.48 -2.90 11.05
C LEU A 4 -12.65 -3.90 11.86
N SER A 5 -13.28 -4.99 12.29
CA SER A 5 -12.56 -6.13 12.87
C SER A 5 -11.46 -6.49 11.87
N GLN A 6 -10.20 -6.46 12.32
CA GLN A 6 -8.95 -6.81 11.61
C GLN A 6 -9.00 -6.70 10.07
N LEU A 7 -8.24 -5.76 9.50
CA LEU A 7 -8.10 -5.63 8.05
C LEU A 7 -7.48 -6.91 7.46
N THR A 8 -8.27 -7.71 6.74
CA THR A 8 -7.83 -8.99 6.15
C THR A 8 -7.54 -8.92 4.66
N THR A 9 -8.18 -8.01 3.95
CA THR A 9 -8.07 -7.87 2.49
C THR A 9 -7.93 -6.42 2.07
N LEU A 10 -7.19 -6.18 1.00
CA LEU A 10 -7.00 -4.86 0.41
C LEU A 10 -7.18 -4.95 -1.11
N ARG A 11 -8.07 -4.13 -1.68
CA ARG A 11 -8.17 -3.97 -3.14
C ARG A 11 -7.37 -2.74 -3.57
N ILE A 12 -6.47 -2.94 -4.52
CA ILE A 12 -5.70 -1.89 -5.18
C ILE A 12 -5.98 -1.88 -6.68
N GLY A 13 -5.84 -0.73 -7.32
CA GLY A 13 -5.98 -0.62 -8.77
C GLY A 13 -5.88 0.83 -9.26
N HIS A 14 -5.79 0.97 -10.58
CA HIS A 14 -5.75 2.27 -11.27
C HIS A 14 -6.62 2.27 -12.53
N ASP A 15 -6.90 3.45 -13.06
CA ASP A 15 -7.78 3.66 -14.22
C ASP A 15 -7.05 3.63 -15.58
N ASN A 16 -5.75 3.28 -15.58
CA ASN A 16 -4.87 3.23 -16.73
C ASN A 16 -4.68 4.58 -17.45
N THR A 17 -4.86 5.69 -16.74
CA THR A 17 -4.65 7.04 -17.28
C THR A 17 -3.20 7.51 -17.13
N GLY A 18 -2.80 8.50 -17.93
CA GLY A 18 -1.46 9.08 -17.91
C GLY A 18 -0.45 8.42 -18.85
N LEU A 19 0.78 8.94 -18.84
CA LEU A 19 1.84 8.53 -19.78
C LEU A 19 2.47 7.17 -19.43
N MET A 20 2.54 6.83 -18.15
CA MET A 20 3.11 5.57 -17.66
C MET A 20 2.19 4.96 -16.59
N PRO A 21 1.05 4.39 -16.99
CA PRO A 21 0.05 3.90 -16.03
C PRO A 21 0.46 2.60 -15.32
N ARG A 22 1.59 1.99 -15.68
CA ARG A 22 1.99 0.67 -15.15
C ARG A 22 2.64 0.79 -13.78
N TRP A 23 2.15 0.05 -12.80
CA TRP A 23 2.67 0.05 -11.42
C TRP A 23 3.32 -1.30 -11.10
N ASN A 24 4.58 -1.28 -10.67
CA ASN A 24 5.21 -2.46 -10.06
C ASN A 24 5.09 -2.34 -8.54
N ILE A 25 4.32 -3.24 -7.93
CA ILE A 25 4.05 -3.19 -6.49
C ILE A 25 4.60 -4.45 -5.85
N ASP A 26 5.60 -4.28 -4.98
CA ASP A 26 6.12 -5.37 -4.17
C ASP A 26 5.15 -5.72 -3.02
N HIS A 27 4.80 -4.74 -2.20
CA HIS A 27 3.82 -4.89 -1.13
C HIS A 27 3.17 -3.56 -0.76
N VAL A 28 2.05 -3.62 -0.05
CA VAL A 28 1.35 -2.46 0.53
C VAL A 28 1.37 -2.57 2.05
N LEU A 29 1.70 -1.47 2.72
CA LEU A 29 1.62 -1.33 4.17
C LEU A 29 0.45 -0.44 4.54
N VAL A 30 -0.41 -0.91 5.44
CA VAL A 30 -1.53 -0.14 5.97
C VAL A 30 -1.36 0.02 7.47
N ARG A 31 -1.32 1.26 7.96
CA ARG A 31 -1.22 1.55 9.40
C ARG A 31 -2.58 1.95 9.98
N ASN A 32 -3.00 1.23 11.01
CA ASN A 32 -4.15 1.61 11.83
C ASN A 32 -3.68 2.52 12.98
N GLN A 33 -4.05 3.79 12.94
CA GLN A 33 -3.63 4.80 13.92
C GLN A 33 -4.24 4.58 15.33
N LEU A 34 -5.39 3.90 15.44
CA LEU A 34 -6.04 3.64 16.73
C LEU A 34 -5.37 2.50 17.51
N THR A 35 -4.88 1.48 16.78
CA THR A 35 -4.26 0.29 17.37
C THR A 35 -2.74 0.28 17.23
N ASN A 36 -2.17 1.19 16.44
CA ASN A 36 -0.79 1.18 15.97
C ASN A 36 -0.36 -0.12 15.25
N ASN A 37 -1.32 -0.96 14.85
CA ASN A 37 -1.04 -2.12 14.03
C ASN A 37 -0.73 -1.70 12.60
N VAL A 38 0.26 -2.36 12.01
CA VAL A 38 0.60 -2.24 10.60
C VAL A 38 0.35 -3.60 9.93
N TYR A 39 -0.32 -3.56 8.79
CA TYR A 39 -0.78 -4.71 8.04
C TYR A 39 0.00 -4.75 6.73
N ARG A 40 0.65 -5.88 6.45
CA ARG A 40 1.41 -6.10 5.21
C ARG A 40 0.60 -6.91 4.21
N PHE A 41 0.50 -6.41 2.99
CA PHE A 41 -0.17 -7.05 1.85
C PHE A 41 0.83 -7.24 0.71
N PRO A 42 1.41 -8.45 0.53
CA PRO A 42 2.28 -8.72 -0.61
C PRO A 42 1.50 -8.64 -1.92
N CYS A 43 2.13 -8.11 -2.95
CA CYS A 43 1.62 -8.08 -4.32
C CYS A 43 2.61 -8.77 -5.26
N GLY A 44 3.86 -8.31 -5.32
CA GLY A 44 4.94 -8.89 -6.11
C GLY A 44 4.67 -8.96 -7.62
N GLN A 45 3.81 -8.08 -8.15
CA GLN A 45 3.33 -8.14 -9.53
C GLN A 45 3.09 -6.74 -10.10
N TRP A 46 3.12 -6.64 -11.43
CA TRP A 46 2.72 -5.44 -12.14
C TRP A 46 1.20 -5.29 -12.23
N LEU A 47 0.73 -4.05 -12.24
CA LEU A 47 -0.63 -3.64 -12.58
C LEU A 47 -0.58 -2.70 -13.78
N GLY A 48 -1.15 -3.10 -14.91
CA GLY A 48 -1.24 -2.26 -16.09
C GLY A 48 -1.49 -3.06 -17.36
N LYS A 49 -1.90 -2.36 -18.42
CA LYS A 49 -2.09 -2.98 -19.73
C LYS A 49 -0.76 -3.38 -20.39
N GLY A 50 -0.74 -4.57 -20.98
CA GLY A 50 0.39 -5.13 -21.72
C GLY A 50 1.58 -5.58 -20.87
N ILE A 51 1.38 -5.80 -19.56
CA ILE A 51 2.41 -6.29 -18.64
C ILE A 51 1.83 -7.34 -17.67
N ASP A 52 2.65 -8.33 -17.29
CA ASP A 52 2.26 -9.50 -16.50
C ASP A 52 0.94 -10.14 -16.98
N ASP A 53 -0.17 -9.91 -16.25
CA ASP A 53 -1.48 -10.50 -16.50
C ASP A 53 -2.51 -9.51 -17.09
N ASP A 54 -2.07 -8.34 -17.57
CA ASP A 54 -2.91 -7.28 -18.15
C ASP A 54 -3.97 -6.71 -17.18
N SER A 55 -3.80 -6.97 -15.87
CA SER A 55 -4.74 -6.54 -14.83
C SER A 55 -4.49 -5.11 -14.38
N LEU A 56 -5.57 -4.37 -14.16
CA LEU A 56 -5.55 -3.01 -13.62
C LEU A 56 -5.84 -2.96 -12.11
N GLU A 57 -6.24 -4.09 -11.54
CA GLU A 57 -6.61 -4.20 -10.14
C GLU A 57 -6.23 -5.55 -9.53
N ARG A 58 -6.05 -5.58 -8.21
CA ARG A 58 -5.76 -6.82 -7.48
C ARG A 58 -6.36 -6.78 -6.10
N LEU A 59 -6.88 -7.93 -5.66
CA LEU A 59 -7.25 -8.18 -4.28
C LEU A 59 -6.08 -8.85 -3.59
N LEU A 60 -5.53 -8.18 -2.58
CA LEU A 60 -4.44 -8.67 -1.76
C LEU A 60 -4.98 -9.20 -0.44
N PHE A 61 -4.33 -10.24 0.06
CA PHE A 61 -4.60 -10.81 1.38
C PHE A 61 -3.49 -10.42 2.33
N ILE A 62 -3.86 -10.25 3.59
CA ILE A 62 -2.89 -9.96 4.62
C ILE A 62 -1.89 -11.12 4.75
N ASP A 63 -0.62 -10.77 4.86
CA ASP A 63 0.47 -11.69 5.16
C ASP A 63 0.87 -11.62 6.64
N SER A 64 1.08 -10.41 7.15
CA SER A 64 1.53 -10.22 8.52
C SER A 64 0.98 -8.94 9.16
N ILE A 65 0.78 -9.00 10.47
CA ILE A 65 0.43 -7.85 11.33
C ILE A 65 1.59 -7.64 12.28
N TYR A 66 2.05 -6.40 12.40
CA TYR A 66 3.04 -6.02 13.40
C TYR A 66 2.59 -4.77 14.14
N SER A 67 2.90 -4.70 15.44
CA SER A 67 2.68 -3.50 16.25
C SER A 67 3.82 -2.51 15.99
N CYS A 68 3.50 -1.29 15.60
CA CYS A 68 4.50 -0.22 15.51
C CYS A 68 4.57 0.49 16.86
N GLU A 69 5.61 0.22 17.64
CA GLU A 69 5.91 1.01 18.84
C GLU A 69 6.56 2.33 18.41
N MET A 70 5.87 3.45 18.62
CA MET A 70 6.40 4.78 18.31
C MET A 70 7.43 5.17 19.38
N ASN A 71 8.69 5.33 18.99
CA ASN A 71 9.65 6.16 19.73
C ASN A 71 9.75 7.49 18.97
N ASP A 72 9.03 8.51 19.43
CA ASP A 72 8.74 9.78 18.74
C ASP A 72 9.95 10.74 18.60
N ASN A 73 11.16 10.23 18.30
CA ASN A 73 12.37 11.06 18.21
C ASN A 73 13.20 10.92 16.92
N ASN A 74 12.69 10.25 15.87
CA ASN A 74 13.37 10.25 14.56
C ASN A 74 12.39 10.02 13.41
N THR A 75 11.58 11.01 13.06
CA THR A 75 10.62 10.93 11.94
C THR A 75 11.21 11.28 10.57
N ASN A 76 12.53 11.44 10.45
CA ASN A 76 13.20 11.52 9.16
C ASN A 76 13.41 10.10 8.60
N GLY A 77 12.38 9.48 8.01
CA GLY A 77 12.66 8.31 7.18
C GLY A 77 11.55 7.40 6.64
N LEU A 78 10.32 7.37 7.15
CA LEU A 78 9.36 6.35 6.65
C LEU A 78 7.88 6.71 6.63
N PHE A 79 7.44 7.77 7.31
CA PHE A 79 6.02 8.17 7.32
C PHE A 79 5.94 9.69 7.43
N ASP A 80 5.96 10.40 6.30
CA ASP A 80 5.77 11.85 6.30
C ASP A 80 4.34 12.20 6.71
N SER A 81 4.29 13.13 7.66
CA SER A 81 3.15 13.63 8.40
C SER A 81 2.37 14.66 7.59
N GLY A 82 1.12 14.36 7.20
CA GLY A 82 0.28 15.41 6.65
C GLY A 82 -0.99 15.07 5.88
N SER A 83 -1.46 13.82 5.84
CA SER A 83 -2.74 13.50 5.18
C SER A 83 -3.69 12.74 6.09
N PRO A 84 -4.88 13.30 6.40
CA PRO A 84 -5.91 12.57 7.10
C PRO A 84 -6.49 11.52 6.13
N SER A 85 -6.69 10.31 6.67
CA SER A 85 -7.21 9.11 6.01
C SER A 85 -6.27 8.41 5.02
N GLN A 86 -5.90 7.17 5.38
CA GLN A 86 -5.35 6.14 4.49
C GLN A 86 -4.00 6.49 3.85
N LEU A 87 -2.94 6.49 4.66
CA LEU A 87 -1.58 6.36 4.15
C LEU A 87 -1.41 4.94 3.56
N MET A 88 -1.68 4.80 2.26
CA MET A 88 -1.19 3.70 1.42
C MET A 88 0.21 4.10 0.96
N THR A 89 1.26 3.53 1.55
CA THR A 89 2.61 3.70 1.00
C THR A 89 2.71 2.84 -0.26
N THR A 90 2.54 3.46 -1.43
CA THR A 90 2.93 2.90 -2.72
C THR A 90 4.36 3.34 -3.00
N SER A 91 5.33 2.44 -2.86
CA SER A 91 6.70 2.70 -3.31
C SER A 91 6.70 2.79 -4.84
N PHE A 92 6.83 4.01 -5.39
CA PHE A 92 6.97 4.22 -6.83
C PHE A 92 8.42 4.00 -7.24
N ILE A 93 8.69 3.01 -8.09
CA ILE A 93 9.90 2.98 -8.91
C ILE A 93 9.43 3.38 -10.31
N SER A 94 9.47 4.68 -10.63
CA SER A 94 9.36 5.09 -12.03
C SER A 94 10.61 4.58 -12.75
N GLY A 95 10.49 3.46 -13.45
CA GLY A 95 11.48 3.04 -14.43
C GLY A 95 11.51 4.07 -15.55
N GLY A 96 12.36 5.08 -15.40
CA GLY A 96 12.68 6.02 -16.47
C GLY A 96 13.34 5.29 -17.64
N SER A 97 12.97 5.71 -18.86
CA SER A 97 13.93 5.76 -19.97
C SER A 97 14.48 7.16 -20.06
#